data_AF-A0A151CGH1-F1
#
_entry.id   AF-A0A151CGH1-F1
#
_cell.length_a   1.000
_cell.length_b   1.000
_cell.length_c   1.000
_cell.angle_alpha   90.00
_cell.angle_beta   90.00
_cell.angle_gamma   90.00
#
_symmetry.space_group_name_H-M   'P 1'
#
loop_
_entity.id
_entity.type
_entity.pdbx_description
1 polymer ?
#
loop_
_entity_poly.entity_id
_entity_poly.type
_entity_poly.pdbx_seq_one_letter_code
_entity_poly.pdbx_strand_id
1 'polypeptide(L)'
;MSRWIVFLYGIFAYVVGLIGQIWLIVYISDWGLISKNINMDQVLSTPLAFVIDLGLIVLFGLQHSGMARRGFKRFITRFLPEVSERSTYVLLSGTTFIFLCLFYQPIDGYLWYVEEGMLYWFLQIGFIVGWTLSVYASFIINHFELFGLEQIYLHLKGKEAKPVVFKERQLYKYIRHPIQLGVLLGMWLTPVMSYGHLVLAVGFTVYIFIGLYFEEKDLVRELGKSYADYKERVGMMIPFIGRKKR
;
A
#
# COMPACT_ATOMS: atom_id res chain seq x y z
N MET A 1 -20.98 22.13 -1.87
CA MET A 1 -20.76 21.39 -3.13
C MET A 1 -21.97 20.52 -3.43
N SER A 2 -22.34 20.37 -4.70
CA SER A 2 -23.37 19.40 -5.10
C SER A 2 -22.92 17.97 -4.76
N ARG A 3 -23.83 17.12 -4.25
CA ARG A 3 -23.55 15.71 -3.92
C ARG A 3 -22.97 14.93 -5.11
N TRP A 4 -23.38 15.30 -6.33
CA TRP A 4 -22.86 14.72 -7.57
C TRP A 4 -21.38 15.06 -7.83
N ILE A 5 -20.95 16.27 -7.49
CA ILE A 5 -19.53 16.67 -7.67
C ILE A 5 -18.64 15.84 -6.75
N VAL A 6 -19.04 15.66 -5.49
CA VAL A 6 -18.32 14.82 -4.52
C VAL A 6 -18.23 13.37 -5.00
N PHE A 7 -19.33 12.84 -5.54
CA PHE A 7 -19.38 11.49 -6.07
C PHE A 7 -18.44 11.30 -7.27
N LEU A 8 -18.52 12.17 -8.28
CA LEU A 8 -17.64 12.11 -9.46
C LEU A 8 -16.17 12.29 -9.09
N TYR A 9 -15.87 13.21 -8.16
CA TYR A 9 -14.53 13.39 -7.62
C TYR A 9 -14.00 12.10 -6.98
N GLY A 10 -14.82 11.44 -6.17
CA GLY A 10 -14.37 10.22 -5.50
C GLY A 10 -14.21 9.02 -6.44
N ILE A 11 -15.00 8.93 -7.51
CA ILE A 11 -14.78 7.93 -8.59
C ILE A 11 -13.46 8.22 -9.32
N PHE A 12 -13.19 9.48 -9.66
CA PHE A 12 -11.91 9.86 -10.26
C PHE A 12 -10.72 9.53 -9.34
N ALA A 13 -10.83 9.87 -8.06
CA ALA A 13 -9.83 9.55 -7.05
C ALA A 13 -9.55 8.05 -6.94
N TYR A 14 -10.59 7.24 -6.95
CA TYR A 14 -10.49 5.77 -6.96
C TYR A 14 -9.71 5.25 -8.17
N VAL A 15 -10.06 5.74 -9.37
CA VAL A 15 -9.39 5.34 -10.62
C VAL A 15 -7.91 5.72 -10.59
N VAL A 16 -7.57 6.94 -10.16
CA VAL A 16 -6.16 7.36 -10.03
C VAL A 16 -5.42 6.53 -8.98
N GLY A 17 -6.05 6.23 -7.85
CA GLY A 17 -5.51 5.34 -6.82
C GLY A 17 -5.15 3.95 -7.36
N LEU A 18 -6.09 3.33 -8.09
CA LEU A 18 -5.87 2.03 -8.73
C LEU A 18 -4.80 2.09 -9.81
N ILE A 19 -4.80 3.14 -10.65
CA ILE A 19 -3.77 3.33 -11.66
C ILE A 19 -2.40 3.42 -10.99
N GLY A 20 -2.24 4.22 -9.93
CA GLY A 20 -0.96 4.32 -9.24
C GLY A 20 -0.47 2.99 -8.66
N GLN A 21 -1.38 2.21 -8.06
CA GLN A 21 -1.04 0.88 -7.55
C GLN A 21 -0.65 -0.09 -8.67
N ILE A 22 -1.45 -0.19 -9.74
CA ILE A 22 -1.18 -1.07 -10.89
C ILE A 22 0.12 -0.64 -11.58
N TRP A 23 0.35 0.67 -11.71
CA TRP A 23 1.55 1.22 -12.32
C TRP A 23 2.79 0.79 -11.55
N LEU A 24 2.77 0.83 -10.22
CA LEU A 24 3.87 0.32 -9.40
C LEU A 24 4.13 -1.18 -9.66
N ILE A 25 3.07 -2.00 -9.70
CA ILE A 25 3.18 -3.45 -9.94
C ILE A 25 3.83 -3.71 -11.30
N VAL A 26 3.35 -3.05 -12.36
CA VAL A 26 3.88 -3.21 -13.71
C VAL A 26 5.30 -2.63 -13.81
N TYR A 27 5.60 -1.56 -13.08
CA TYR A 27 6.92 -0.94 -13.04
C TYR A 27 8.00 -1.87 -12.48
N ILE A 28 7.65 -2.74 -11.53
CA ILE A 28 8.61 -3.67 -10.92
C ILE A 28 8.54 -5.11 -11.48
N SER A 29 7.55 -5.45 -12.30
CA SER A 29 7.29 -6.84 -12.70
C SER A 29 8.28 -7.40 -13.73
N ASP A 30 9.03 -6.52 -14.41
CA ASP A 30 9.98 -6.86 -15.48
C ASP A 30 9.36 -7.61 -16.68
N TRP A 31 8.03 -7.58 -16.84
CA TRP A 31 7.32 -8.31 -17.91
C TRP A 31 7.40 -7.64 -19.30
N GLY A 32 8.19 -6.58 -19.46
CA GLY A 32 8.27 -5.83 -20.72
C GLY A 32 6.98 -5.10 -21.13
N LEU A 33 6.00 -4.97 -20.24
CA LEU A 33 4.71 -4.30 -20.52
C LEU A 33 4.86 -2.78 -20.69
N ILE A 34 5.87 -2.20 -20.05
CA ILE A 34 6.21 -0.78 -20.17
C ILE A 34 7.69 -0.63 -20.48
N SER A 35 8.03 0.35 -21.31
CA SER A 35 9.41 0.63 -21.70
C SER A 35 10.24 1.28 -20.60
N LYS A 36 9.57 1.99 -19.67
CA LYS A 36 10.19 2.59 -18.49
C LYS A 36 9.84 1.83 -17.23
N ASN A 37 10.64 0.83 -16.91
CA ASN A 37 10.51 0.00 -15.70
C ASN A 37 11.68 0.25 -14.73
N ILE A 38 11.71 -0.46 -13.61
CA ILE A 38 12.73 -0.26 -12.56
C ILE A 38 14.14 -0.74 -12.94
N ASN A 39 14.26 -1.58 -13.96
CA ASN A 39 15.51 -2.20 -14.42
C ASN A 39 16.07 -1.53 -15.69
N MET A 40 15.75 -0.26 -15.93
CA MET A 40 16.37 0.51 -17.00
C MET A 40 17.88 0.70 -16.75
N ASP A 41 18.62 1.03 -17.81
CA ASP A 41 20.03 1.38 -17.69
C ASP A 41 20.22 2.67 -16.86
N GLN A 42 21.21 2.66 -15.98
CA GLN A 42 21.54 3.81 -15.13
C GLN A 42 21.98 5.03 -15.97
N VAL A 43 21.37 6.19 -15.68
CA VAL A 43 21.68 7.46 -16.35
C VAL A 43 22.47 8.41 -15.45
N LEU A 44 22.18 8.42 -14.14
CA LEU A 44 22.80 9.29 -13.14
C LEU A 44 23.90 8.54 -12.37
N SER A 45 24.76 9.25 -11.63
CA SER A 45 25.69 8.60 -10.70
C SER A 45 24.93 7.85 -9.59
N THR A 46 25.46 6.71 -9.13
CA THR A 46 24.82 5.88 -8.09
C THR A 46 24.46 6.65 -6.82
N PRO A 47 25.33 7.53 -6.26
CA PRO A 47 24.97 8.30 -5.07
C PRO A 47 23.79 9.24 -5.31
N LEU A 48 23.71 9.87 -6.48
CA LEU A 48 22.62 10.79 -6.82
C LEU A 48 21.30 10.05 -7.03
N ALA A 49 21.33 8.93 -7.77
CA ALA A 49 20.16 8.06 -7.96
C ALA A 49 19.60 7.59 -6.61
N PHE A 50 20.47 7.07 -5.74
CA PHE A 50 20.09 6.62 -4.40
C PHE A 50 19.43 7.71 -3.54
N VAL A 51 19.95 8.94 -3.57
CA VAL A 51 19.38 10.06 -2.81
C VAL A 51 18.00 10.47 -3.37
N ILE A 52 17.84 10.49 -4.69
CA ILE A 52 16.55 10.77 -5.34
C ILE A 52 15.53 9.71 -4.95
N ASP A 53 15.88 8.44 -5.09
CA ASP A 53 15.01 7.30 -4.80
C ASP A 53 14.58 7.24 -3.34
N LEU A 54 15.53 7.44 -2.43
CA LEU A 54 15.23 7.51 -1.00
C LEU A 54 14.32 8.71 -0.70
N GLY A 55 14.57 9.85 -1.34
CA GLY A 55 13.72 11.04 -1.24
C GLY A 55 12.28 10.78 -1.71
N LEU A 56 12.10 10.05 -2.81
CA LEU A 56 10.78 9.67 -3.34
C LEU A 56 10.05 8.70 -2.42
N ILE A 57 10.76 7.71 -1.85
CA ILE A 57 10.19 6.77 -0.87
C ILE A 57 9.77 7.52 0.40
N VAL A 58 10.60 8.43 0.90
CA VAL A 58 10.27 9.27 2.06
C VAL A 58 9.10 10.19 1.75
N LEU A 59 9.05 10.82 0.58
CA LEU A 59 7.94 11.65 0.14
C LEU A 59 6.62 10.87 0.16
N PHE A 60 6.62 9.65 -0.41
CA PHE A 60 5.47 8.76 -0.34
C PHE A 60 5.10 8.44 1.11
N GLY A 61 6.05 8.02 1.94
CA GLY A 61 5.79 7.65 3.32
C GLY A 61 5.24 8.81 4.15
N LEU A 62 5.78 10.02 3.99
CA LEU A 62 5.32 11.24 4.67
C LEU A 62 3.92 11.64 4.21
N GLN A 63 3.65 11.62 2.90
CA GLN A 63 2.32 11.91 2.36
C GLN A 63 1.30 10.88 2.89
N HIS A 64 1.55 9.59 2.68
CA HIS A 64 0.59 8.53 3.00
C HIS A 64 0.34 8.43 4.52
N SER A 65 1.40 8.31 5.33
CA SER A 65 1.24 8.21 6.78
C SER A 65 0.83 9.52 7.43
N GLY A 66 1.23 10.67 6.87
CA GLY A 66 0.84 11.99 7.36
C GLY A 66 -0.67 12.21 7.22
N MET A 67 -1.23 11.91 6.03
CA MET A 67 -2.66 12.05 5.78
C MET A 67 -3.51 11.09 6.61
N ALA A 68 -2.97 9.94 7.00
CA ALA A 68 -3.66 9.01 7.90
C ALA A 68 -3.84 9.55 9.33
N ARG A 69 -3.04 10.55 9.75
CA ARG A 69 -3.09 11.08 11.13
C ARG A 69 -4.31 11.95 11.38
N ARG A 70 -4.90 11.81 12.57
CA ARG A 70 -6.05 12.61 13.05
C ARG A 70 -5.84 14.12 12.90
N GLY A 71 -4.61 14.61 13.11
CA GLY A 71 -4.26 16.03 12.96
C GLY A 71 -4.43 16.51 11.53
N PHE A 72 -3.89 15.77 10.56
CA PHE A 72 -4.00 16.09 9.14
C PHE A 72 -5.46 15.99 8.67
N LYS A 73 -6.19 14.95 9.09
CA LYS A 73 -7.62 14.80 8.78
C LYS A 73 -8.42 16.03 9.21
N ARG A 74 -8.25 16.49 10.46
CA ARG A 74 -8.90 17.73 10.96
C ARG A 74 -8.47 19.00 10.23
N PHE A 75 -7.28 19.02 9.66
CA PHE A 75 -6.79 20.17 8.90
C PHE A 75 -7.41 20.19 7.51
N ILE A 76 -7.36 19.07 6.78
CA ILE A 76 -7.81 19.00 5.39
C ILE A 76 -9.34 19.16 5.28
N THR A 77 -10.10 18.69 6.27
CA THR A 77 -11.56 18.86 6.30
C THR A 77 -12.02 20.31 6.57
N ARG A 78 -11.09 21.24 6.81
CA ARG A 78 -11.38 22.68 6.80
C ARG A 78 -11.54 23.24 5.39
N PHE A 79 -10.95 22.56 4.41
CA PHE A 79 -10.94 23.00 3.00
C PHE A 79 -11.80 22.11 2.10
N LEU A 80 -12.00 20.85 2.47
CA LEU A 80 -12.73 19.84 1.70
C LEU A 80 -13.89 19.28 2.52
N PRO A 81 -15.00 18.84 1.88
CA PRO A 81 -16.04 18.08 2.57
C PRO A 81 -15.47 16.84 3.26
N GLU A 82 -15.90 16.57 4.50
CA GLU A 82 -15.44 15.41 5.28
C GLU A 82 -15.63 14.08 4.54
N VAL A 83 -16.77 13.94 3.84
CA VAL A 83 -17.09 12.77 3.02
C VAL A 83 -16.11 12.50 1.88
N SER A 84 -15.33 13.51 1.45
CA SER A 84 -14.31 13.37 0.40
C SER A 84 -12.90 13.15 0.94
N GLU A 85 -12.67 13.25 2.25
CA GLU A 85 -11.32 13.12 2.85
C GLU A 85 -10.64 11.82 2.44
N ARG A 86 -11.36 10.70 2.55
CA ARG A 86 -10.81 9.39 2.17
C ARG A 86 -10.53 9.27 0.68
N SER A 87 -11.40 9.82 -0.17
CA SER A 87 -11.13 9.87 -1.62
C SER A 87 -9.90 10.73 -1.92
N THR A 88 -9.73 11.88 -1.26
CA THR A 88 -8.55 12.73 -1.42
C THR A 88 -7.27 12.02 -0.99
N TYR A 89 -7.32 11.27 0.11
CA TYR A 89 -6.22 10.41 0.54
C TYR A 89 -5.79 9.43 -0.56
N VAL A 90 -6.77 8.75 -1.17
CA VAL A 90 -6.53 7.76 -2.23
C VAL A 90 -5.97 8.41 -3.49
N LEU A 91 -6.56 9.54 -3.92
CA LEU A 91 -6.08 10.32 -5.05
C LEU A 91 -4.61 10.69 -4.88
N LEU A 92 -4.27 11.34 -3.75
CA LEU A 92 -2.92 11.80 -3.50
C LEU A 92 -1.93 10.64 -3.36
N SER A 93 -2.31 9.55 -2.70
CA SER A 93 -1.47 8.37 -2.60
C SER A 93 -1.19 7.73 -3.97
N GLY A 94 -2.22 7.63 -4.82
CA GLY A 94 -2.08 7.14 -6.19
C GLY A 94 -1.20 8.04 -7.05
N THR A 95 -1.40 9.36 -6.96
CA THR A 95 -0.56 10.35 -7.65
C THR A 95 0.89 10.28 -7.17
N THR A 96 1.14 10.16 -5.87
CA THR A 96 2.51 10.04 -5.35
C THR A 96 3.17 8.73 -5.77
N PHE A 97 2.43 7.62 -5.93
CA PHE A 97 2.97 6.41 -6.55
C PHE A 97 3.34 6.61 -8.01
N ILE A 98 2.46 7.22 -8.82
CA ILE A 98 2.78 7.53 -10.22
C ILE A 98 4.02 8.42 -10.29
N PHE A 99 4.07 9.46 -9.46
CA PHE A 99 5.22 10.36 -9.36
C PHE A 99 6.49 9.60 -8.99
N LEU A 100 6.44 8.72 -7.99
CA LEU A 100 7.56 7.86 -7.62
C LEU A 100 8.04 7.10 -8.86
N CYS A 101 7.18 6.34 -9.54
CA CYS A 101 7.59 5.53 -10.70
C CYS A 101 8.12 6.36 -11.89
N LEU A 102 7.64 7.60 -12.07
CA LEU A 102 8.09 8.47 -13.16
C LEU A 102 9.47 9.09 -12.91
N PHE A 103 9.81 9.35 -11.65
CA PHE A 103 11.03 10.05 -11.27
C PHE A 103 12.06 9.16 -10.57
N TYR A 104 11.74 7.90 -10.30
CA TYR A 104 12.67 6.90 -9.77
C TYR A 104 13.85 6.71 -10.72
N GLN A 105 15.04 6.56 -10.18
CA GLN A 105 16.28 6.48 -10.94
C GLN A 105 16.80 5.04 -10.94
N PRO A 106 17.13 4.47 -12.12
CA PRO A 106 17.76 3.15 -12.15
C PRO A 106 19.13 3.16 -11.48
N ILE A 107 19.45 2.06 -10.80
CA ILE A 107 20.78 1.80 -10.22
C ILE A 107 21.26 0.46 -10.76
N ASP A 108 22.37 0.49 -11.49
CA ASP A 108 22.95 -0.65 -12.17
C ASP A 108 23.41 -1.72 -11.19
N GLY A 109 23.36 -2.96 -11.65
CA GLY A 109 23.78 -4.13 -10.88
C GLY A 109 22.59 -4.87 -10.28
N TYR A 110 22.80 -6.16 -10.06
CA TYR A 110 21.78 -7.09 -9.60
C TYR A 110 22.25 -7.79 -8.34
N LEU A 111 21.38 -7.84 -7.33
CA LEU A 111 21.56 -8.74 -6.21
C LEU A 111 21.30 -10.18 -6.64
N TRP A 112 20.28 -10.37 -7.49
CA TRP A 112 20.09 -11.60 -8.26
C TRP A 112 19.38 -11.31 -9.58
N TYR A 113 19.65 -12.17 -10.55
CA TYR A 113 19.04 -12.18 -11.87
C TYR A 113 18.80 -13.64 -12.25
N VAL A 114 17.53 -14.05 -12.30
CA VAL A 114 17.13 -15.42 -12.62
C VAL A 114 16.35 -15.39 -13.93
N GLU A 115 16.90 -15.98 -14.98
CA GLU A 115 16.30 -15.94 -16.32
C GLU A 115 15.26 -17.05 -16.55
N GLU A 116 15.55 -18.26 -16.05
CA GLU A 116 14.78 -19.44 -16.38
C GLU A 116 14.78 -20.50 -15.27
N GLY A 117 14.04 -21.59 -15.49
CA GLY A 117 13.96 -22.74 -14.59
C GLY A 117 12.94 -22.60 -13.47
N MET A 118 12.99 -23.53 -12.51
CA MET A 118 11.97 -23.64 -11.45
C MET A 118 11.98 -22.45 -10.50
N LEU A 119 13.15 -21.89 -10.20
CA LEU A 119 13.28 -20.73 -9.32
C LEU A 119 12.65 -19.47 -9.94
N TYR A 120 12.82 -19.25 -11.25
CA TYR A 120 12.15 -18.17 -11.98
C TYR A 120 10.64 -18.21 -11.78
N TRP A 121 10.03 -19.38 -12.04
CA TRP A 121 8.58 -19.55 -11.91
C TRP A 121 8.10 -19.45 -10.47
N PHE A 122 8.88 -19.94 -9.50
CA PHE A 122 8.57 -19.76 -8.09
C PHE A 122 8.50 -18.28 -7.71
N LEU A 123 9.48 -17.47 -8.15
CA LEU A 123 9.50 -16.03 -7.92
C LEU A 123 8.32 -15.35 -8.63
N GLN A 124 8.09 -15.64 -9.91
CA GLN A 124 6.95 -15.08 -10.67
C GLN A 124 5.59 -15.41 -10.05
N ILE A 125 5.37 -16.66 -9.63
CA ILE A 125 4.13 -17.05 -8.96
C ILE A 125 4.02 -16.34 -7.60
N GLY A 126 5.12 -16.27 -6.85
CA GLY A 126 5.21 -15.54 -5.59
C GLY A 126 4.82 -14.05 -5.74
N PHE A 127 5.33 -13.40 -6.78
CA PHE A 127 4.98 -12.03 -7.17
C PHE A 127 3.47 -11.86 -7.34
N ILE A 128 2.89 -12.66 -8.24
CA ILE A 128 1.46 -12.58 -8.60
C ILE A 128 0.59 -12.89 -7.38
N VAL A 129 0.94 -13.93 -6.63
CA VAL A 129 0.23 -14.32 -5.40
C VAL A 129 0.32 -13.20 -4.35
N GLY A 130 1.47 -12.54 -4.18
CA GLY A 130 1.63 -11.42 -3.27
C GLY A 130 0.68 -10.27 -3.58
N TRP A 131 0.70 -9.77 -4.83
CA TRP A 131 -0.18 -8.68 -5.24
C TRP A 131 -1.67 -9.08 -5.20
N THR A 132 -2.00 -10.29 -5.62
CA THR A 132 -3.37 -10.83 -5.53
C THR A 132 -3.84 -10.94 -4.09
N LEU A 133 -2.99 -11.40 -3.18
CA LEU A 133 -3.27 -11.46 -1.74
C LEU A 133 -3.56 -10.07 -1.18
N SER A 134 -2.77 -9.07 -1.57
CA SER A 134 -2.96 -7.68 -1.14
C SER A 134 -4.34 -7.14 -1.56
N VAL A 135 -4.70 -7.33 -2.83
CA VAL A 135 -6.01 -6.91 -3.37
C VAL A 135 -7.13 -7.69 -2.70
N TYR A 136 -7.04 -9.01 -2.63
CA TYR A 136 -8.06 -9.85 -2.02
C TYR A 136 -8.29 -9.50 -0.54
N ALA A 137 -7.22 -9.28 0.22
CA ALA A 137 -7.29 -8.89 1.62
C ALA A 137 -8.00 -7.53 1.83
N SER A 138 -7.91 -6.61 0.87
CA SER A 138 -8.65 -5.34 0.92
C SER A 138 -10.16 -5.53 0.76
N PHE A 139 -10.61 -6.49 -0.07
CA PHE A 139 -12.04 -6.81 -0.20
C PHE A 139 -12.62 -7.44 1.06
N ILE A 140 -11.84 -8.20 1.83
CA ILE A 140 -12.28 -8.82 3.09
C ILE A 140 -12.69 -7.77 4.13
N ILE A 141 -11.97 -6.63 4.18
CA ILE A 141 -12.22 -5.54 5.14
C ILE A 141 -13.09 -4.42 4.61
N ASN A 142 -13.64 -4.57 3.39
CA ASN A 142 -14.40 -3.55 2.63
C ASN A 142 -13.54 -2.61 1.79
N HIS A 143 -13.15 -3.09 0.59
CA HIS A 143 -12.32 -2.34 -0.37
C HIS A 143 -12.92 -0.98 -0.73
N PHE A 144 -14.22 -0.90 -0.95
CA PHE A 144 -14.87 0.34 -1.36
C PHE A 144 -14.81 1.40 -0.26
N GLU A 145 -14.96 1.00 0.99
CA GLU A 145 -14.80 1.90 2.13
C GLU A 145 -13.34 2.30 2.35
N LEU A 146 -12.41 1.34 2.25
CA LEU A 146 -10.98 1.57 2.30
C LEU A 146 -10.53 2.57 1.23
N PHE A 147 -11.18 2.59 0.07
CA PHE A 147 -10.87 3.50 -1.02
C PHE A 147 -11.78 4.75 -1.10
N GLY A 148 -12.67 4.97 -0.13
CA GLY A 148 -13.50 6.18 -0.05
C GLY A 148 -14.78 6.15 -0.91
N LEU A 149 -15.04 5.07 -1.65
CA LEU A 149 -16.20 4.93 -2.54
C LEU A 149 -17.53 4.74 -1.80
N GLU A 150 -17.52 4.03 -0.67
CA GLU A 150 -18.74 3.83 0.11
C GLU A 150 -19.24 5.15 0.72
N GLN A 151 -18.33 5.95 1.26
CA GLN A 151 -18.61 7.22 1.92
C GLN A 151 -19.27 8.21 0.95
N ILE A 152 -18.71 8.38 -0.25
CA ILE A 152 -19.27 9.26 -1.28
C ILE A 152 -20.61 8.73 -1.84
N TYR A 153 -20.77 7.40 -1.95
CA TYR A 153 -22.01 6.79 -2.45
C TYR A 153 -23.16 6.98 -1.45
N LEU A 154 -22.89 6.74 -0.16
CA LEU A 154 -23.87 6.99 0.90
C LEU A 154 -24.22 8.48 0.96
N HIS A 155 -23.25 9.37 0.84
CA HIS A 155 -23.49 10.81 0.77
C HIS A 155 -24.38 11.20 -0.41
N LEU A 156 -24.15 10.62 -1.60
CA LEU A 156 -25.01 10.82 -2.78
C LEU A 156 -26.46 10.40 -2.50
N LYS A 157 -26.65 9.28 -1.79
CA LYS A 157 -27.96 8.78 -1.36
C LYS A 157 -28.56 9.51 -0.14
N GLY A 158 -27.86 10.50 0.42
CA GLY A 158 -28.29 11.22 1.62
C GLY A 158 -28.29 10.35 2.89
N LYS A 159 -27.43 9.32 2.95
CA LYS A 159 -27.24 8.46 4.11
C LYS A 159 -25.89 8.73 4.75
N GLU A 160 -25.80 8.53 6.07
CA GLU A 160 -24.54 8.60 6.80
C GLU A 160 -23.77 7.27 6.73
N ALA A 161 -22.44 7.36 6.68
CA ALA A 161 -21.56 6.21 6.74
C ALA A 161 -21.59 5.62 8.16
N LYS A 162 -21.75 4.30 8.27
CA LYS A 162 -21.70 3.62 9.56
C LYS A 162 -20.24 3.48 10.02
N PRO A 163 -19.96 3.57 11.33
CA PRO A 163 -18.63 3.31 11.85
C PRO A 163 -18.23 1.86 11.56
N VAL A 164 -16.98 1.68 11.14
CA VAL A 164 -16.41 0.37 10.83
C VAL A 164 -16.34 -0.46 12.09
N VAL A 165 -16.93 -1.65 12.06
CA VAL A 165 -16.76 -2.63 13.13
C VAL A 165 -15.65 -3.58 12.68
N PHE A 166 -14.54 -3.57 13.42
CA PHE A 166 -13.46 -4.54 13.23
C PHE A 166 -14.03 -5.96 13.33
N LYS A 167 -13.81 -6.79 12.30
CA LYS A 167 -14.30 -8.17 12.25
C LYS A 167 -13.16 -9.11 11.89
N GLU A 168 -12.88 -10.06 12.78
CA GLU A 168 -11.91 -11.15 12.56
C GLU A 168 -12.46 -12.19 11.55
N ARG A 169 -12.39 -11.87 10.24
CA ARG A 169 -12.91 -12.72 9.17
C ARG A 169 -11.78 -13.24 8.27
N GLN A 170 -11.92 -14.49 7.83
CA GLN A 170 -11.06 -15.13 6.83
C GLN A 170 -9.56 -14.97 7.15
N LEU A 171 -8.77 -14.32 6.28
CA LEU A 171 -7.33 -14.13 6.45
C LEU A 171 -6.95 -13.45 7.77
N TYR A 172 -7.78 -12.51 8.23
CA TYR A 172 -7.58 -11.80 9.51
C TYR A 172 -7.76 -12.72 10.73
N LYS A 173 -8.17 -13.98 10.57
CA LYS A 173 -8.10 -14.96 11.67
C LYS A 173 -6.70 -15.51 11.90
N TYR A 174 -5.83 -15.42 10.89
CA TYR A 174 -4.52 -16.07 10.88
C TYR A 174 -3.38 -15.05 10.91
N ILE A 175 -3.55 -13.93 10.22
CA ILE A 175 -2.55 -12.88 10.00
C ILE A 175 -3.21 -11.52 10.21
N ARG A 176 -2.58 -10.63 10.99
CA ARG A 176 -3.16 -9.32 11.31
C ARG A 176 -3.10 -8.33 10.16
N HIS A 177 -2.06 -8.41 9.33
CA HIS A 177 -1.79 -7.47 8.24
C HIS A 177 -1.58 -8.17 6.89
N PRO A 178 -2.61 -8.88 6.36
CA PRO A 178 -2.49 -9.65 5.12
C PRO A 178 -2.28 -8.78 3.88
N ILE A 179 -2.75 -7.52 3.87
CA ILE A 179 -2.52 -6.57 2.77
C ILE A 179 -1.01 -6.29 2.65
N GLN A 180 -0.39 -5.90 3.76
CA GLN A 180 1.02 -5.56 3.85
C GLN A 180 1.90 -6.77 3.56
N LEU A 181 1.52 -7.97 4.04
CA LEU A 181 2.21 -9.21 3.66
C LEU A 181 2.17 -9.42 2.14
N GLY A 182 1.01 -9.26 1.51
CA GLY A 182 0.89 -9.39 0.06
C GLY A 182 1.80 -8.41 -0.70
N VAL A 183 1.85 -7.15 -0.26
CA VAL A 183 2.76 -6.14 -0.83
C VAL A 183 4.23 -6.54 -0.66
N LEU A 184 4.64 -7.03 0.51
CA LEU A 184 6.02 -7.49 0.72
C LEU A 184 6.37 -8.69 -0.16
N LEU A 185 5.49 -9.69 -0.28
CA LEU A 185 5.70 -10.82 -1.19
C LEU A 185 5.83 -10.34 -2.64
N GLY A 186 4.97 -9.40 -3.06
CA GLY A 186 4.99 -8.81 -4.39
C GLY A 186 6.23 -7.97 -4.70
N MET A 187 6.90 -7.38 -3.69
CA MET A 187 8.15 -6.62 -3.89
C MET A 187 9.39 -7.51 -3.80
N TRP A 188 9.38 -8.57 -3.00
CA TRP A 188 10.57 -9.38 -2.74
C TRP A 188 10.68 -10.62 -3.63
N LEU A 189 9.55 -11.21 -4.04
CA LEU A 189 9.55 -12.41 -4.88
C LEU A 189 9.57 -12.01 -6.35
N THR A 190 10.68 -11.46 -6.83
CA THR A 190 10.85 -11.10 -8.25
C THR A 190 12.05 -11.84 -8.83
N PRO A 191 12.03 -12.24 -10.11
CA PRO A 191 13.18 -12.91 -10.74
C PRO A 191 14.36 -11.96 -10.95
N VAL A 192 14.08 -10.65 -11.06
CA VAL A 192 15.08 -9.60 -11.25
C VAL A 192 15.04 -8.66 -10.06
N MET A 193 16.14 -8.61 -9.32
CA MET A 193 16.35 -7.71 -8.19
C MET A 193 17.59 -6.86 -8.45
N SER A 194 17.41 -5.79 -9.22
CA SER A 194 18.40 -4.73 -9.38
C SER A 194 18.65 -4.02 -8.04
N TYR A 195 19.76 -3.28 -7.92
CA TYR A 195 19.98 -2.46 -6.73
C TYR A 195 18.92 -1.36 -6.60
N GLY A 196 18.39 -0.83 -7.71
CA GLY A 196 17.25 0.10 -7.68
C GLY A 196 16.01 -0.55 -7.06
N HIS A 197 15.66 -1.77 -7.49
CA HIS A 197 14.57 -2.52 -6.89
C HIS A 197 14.83 -2.86 -5.42
N LEU A 198 16.06 -3.22 -5.05
CA LEU A 198 16.42 -3.51 -3.66
C LEU A 198 16.19 -2.29 -2.75
N VAL A 199 16.58 -1.08 -3.20
CA VAL A 199 16.34 0.17 -2.45
C VAL A 199 14.84 0.39 -2.25
N LEU A 200 14.03 0.19 -3.28
CA LEU A 200 12.58 0.27 -3.20
C LEU A 200 12.02 -0.75 -2.20
N ALA A 201 12.37 -2.03 -2.34
CA ALA A 201 11.87 -3.13 -1.52
C ALA A 201 12.25 -2.94 -0.04
N VAL A 202 13.50 -2.59 0.27
CA VAL A 202 13.95 -2.30 1.63
C VAL A 202 13.28 -1.05 2.19
N GLY A 203 13.23 0.04 1.42
CA GLY A 203 12.61 1.30 1.85
C GLY A 203 11.13 1.13 2.19
N PHE A 204 10.36 0.48 1.30
CA PHE A 204 8.96 0.17 1.56
C PHE A 204 8.77 -0.84 2.70
N THR A 205 9.69 -1.80 2.87
CA THR A 205 9.66 -2.72 4.02
C THR A 205 9.78 -1.94 5.33
N VAL A 206 10.81 -1.10 5.48
CA VAL A 206 11.00 -0.25 6.66
C VAL A 206 9.78 0.63 6.91
N TYR A 207 9.29 1.28 5.85
CA TYR A 207 8.09 2.10 5.91
C TYR A 207 6.86 1.34 6.42
N ILE A 208 6.59 0.15 5.87
CA ILE A 208 5.46 -0.71 6.25
C ILE A 208 5.56 -1.06 7.74
N PHE A 209 6.72 -1.51 8.23
CA PHE A 209 6.88 -1.89 9.63
C PHE A 209 6.71 -0.70 10.59
N ILE A 210 7.19 0.50 10.21
CA ILE A 210 6.93 1.73 10.96
C ILE A 210 5.43 2.00 11.00
N GLY A 211 4.75 1.92 9.86
CA GLY A 211 3.30 2.09 9.73
C GLY A 211 2.52 1.14 10.65
N LEU A 212 2.82 -0.17 10.55
CA LEU A 212 2.19 -1.22 11.34
C LEU A 212 2.38 -1.02 12.85
N TYR A 213 3.57 -0.60 13.28
CA TYR A 213 3.82 -0.31 14.69
C TYR A 213 2.90 0.80 15.23
N PHE A 214 2.72 1.88 14.47
CA PHE A 214 1.83 2.96 14.87
C PHE A 214 0.35 2.57 14.73
N GLU A 215 -0.01 1.87 13.67
CA GLU A 215 -1.37 1.36 13.43
C GLU A 215 -1.82 0.48 14.60
N GLU A 216 -1.00 -0.47 15.02
CA GLU A 216 -1.35 -1.34 16.15
C GLU A 216 -1.48 -0.58 17.47
N LYS A 217 -0.67 0.45 17.69
CA LYS A 217 -0.81 1.30 18.88
C LYS A 217 -2.13 2.05 18.86
N ASP A 218 -2.52 2.58 17.70
CA ASP A 218 -3.77 3.32 17.54
C ASP A 218 -4.97 2.37 17.68
N LEU A 219 -4.91 1.16 17.12
CA LEU A 219 -5.95 0.13 17.28
C LEU A 219 -6.10 -0.34 18.73
N VAL A 220 -5.00 -0.53 19.48
CA VAL A 220 -5.09 -0.82 20.92
C VAL A 220 -5.75 0.32 21.69
N ARG A 221 -5.46 1.58 21.34
CA ARG A 221 -6.07 2.75 21.98
C ARG A 221 -7.57 2.88 21.66
N GLU A 222 -7.97 2.55 20.45
CA GLU A 222 -9.36 2.72 19.97
C GLU A 222 -10.25 1.53 20.34
N LEU A 223 -9.76 0.30 20.22
CA LEU A 223 -10.53 -0.94 20.43
C LEU A 223 -10.27 -1.59 21.80
N GLY A 224 -9.28 -1.10 22.54
CA GLY A 224 -8.96 -1.54 23.90
C GLY A 224 -8.61 -3.03 23.97
N LYS A 225 -9.16 -3.71 24.98
CA LYS A 225 -8.87 -5.11 25.29
C LYS A 225 -9.19 -6.07 24.12
N SER A 226 -10.23 -5.78 23.34
CA SER A 226 -10.62 -6.64 22.22
C SER A 226 -9.49 -6.83 21.20
N TYR A 227 -8.78 -5.74 20.86
CA TYR A 227 -7.65 -5.81 19.94
C TYR A 227 -6.37 -6.31 20.60
N ALA A 228 -6.17 -6.03 21.90
CA ALA A 228 -5.05 -6.58 22.66
C ALA A 228 -5.11 -8.13 22.69
N ASP A 229 -6.28 -8.69 23.00
CA ASP A 229 -6.52 -10.14 23.01
C ASP A 229 -6.36 -10.76 21.61
N TYR A 230 -6.78 -10.03 20.56
CA TYR A 230 -6.55 -10.43 19.16
C TYR A 230 -5.06 -10.47 18.81
N LYS A 231 -4.30 -9.44 19.22
CA LYS A 231 -2.85 -9.34 19.00
C LYS A 231 -2.06 -10.47 19.66
N GLU A 232 -2.50 -10.97 20.82
CA GLU A 232 -1.88 -12.13 21.47
C GLU A 232 -2.16 -13.45 20.74
N ARG A 233 -3.32 -13.56 20.07
CA ARG A 233 -3.78 -14.78 19.38
C ARG A 233 -3.37 -14.88 17.92
N VAL A 234 -3.12 -13.77 17.24
CA VAL A 234 -2.94 -13.72 15.77
C VAL A 234 -1.58 -13.10 15.42
N GLY A 235 -0.82 -13.77 14.54
CA GLY A 235 0.53 -13.32 14.16
C GLY A 235 0.47 -12.06 13.29
N MET A 236 1.51 -11.22 13.33
CA MET A 236 1.54 -9.95 12.59
C MET A 236 1.48 -10.17 11.07
N MET A 237 2.44 -10.94 10.54
CA MET A 237 2.57 -11.27 9.12
C MET A 237 2.69 -12.77 8.87
N ILE A 238 3.40 -13.51 9.73
CA ILE A 238 3.51 -14.96 9.62
C ILE A 238 2.53 -15.62 10.59
N PRO A 239 1.71 -16.57 10.13
CA PRO A 239 0.85 -17.35 11.02
C PRO A 239 1.66 -17.99 12.16
N PHE A 240 1.08 -18.01 13.36
CA PHE A 240 1.65 -18.68 14.55
C PHE A 240 2.94 -18.08 15.15
N ILE A 241 3.61 -17.13 14.49
CA ILE A 241 4.77 -16.43 15.03
C ILE A 241 4.35 -15.23 15.88
N GLY A 242 4.96 -15.08 17.07
CA GLY A 242 4.70 -13.98 17.99
C GLY A 242 3.41 -14.09 18.81
N ARG A 243 2.76 -15.27 18.80
CA ARG A 243 1.61 -15.57 19.65
C ARG A 243 2.09 -15.88 21.07
N LYS A 244 1.34 -15.43 22.07
CA LYS A 244 1.54 -15.89 23.45
C LYS A 244 1.04 -17.33 23.51
N LYS A 245 1.90 -18.29 23.89
CA LYS A 245 1.44 -19.66 24.18
C LYS A 245 0.43 -19.56 25.32
N ARG A 246 -0.77 -20.13 25.12
CA ARG A 246 -1.72 -20.35 26.20
C ARG A 246 -1.16 -21.36 27.18
#